data_AF-A0A7C7KRX2-F1
#
_entry.id   AF-A0A7C7KRX2-F1
#
_cell.length_a   1.000
_cell.length_b   1.000
_cell.length_c   1.000
_cell.angle_alpha   90.00
_cell.angle_beta   90.00
_cell.angle_gamma   90.00
#
_symmetry.space_group_name_H-M   'P 1'
#
loop_
_entity.id
_entity.type
_entity.pdbx_description
1 polymer ?
#
loop_
_entity_poly.entity_id
_entity_poly.type
_entity_poly.pdbx_seq_one_letter_code
_entity_poly.pdbx_strand_id
1 'polypeptide(L)'
;MSIEAIFTDLDGTLIPPNVKREEASLTPRMERTLRGLTSKGFKIAAVTTKDYRFASRILPFAHAWATVGGLEIKTLDGRRKIHQRVFEEQTALKKALL
;
A
#
# COMPACT_ATOMS: atom_id res chain seq x y z
N MET A 1 -25.62 -6.65 -7.05
CA MET A 1 -24.14 -6.63 -7.08
C MET A 1 -23.68 -5.71 -5.95
N SER A 2 -22.95 -6.22 -4.94
CA SER A 2 -22.38 -5.42 -3.85
C SER A 2 -20.90 -5.21 -4.10
N ILE A 3 -20.42 -3.98 -3.95
CA ILE A 3 -18.99 -3.67 -3.96
C ILE A 3 -18.50 -3.81 -2.51
N GLU A 4 -17.56 -4.70 -2.26
CA GLU A 4 -17.04 -4.97 -0.90
C GLU A 4 -15.70 -4.28 -0.63
N ALA A 5 -14.91 -4.04 -1.68
CA ALA A 5 -13.57 -3.50 -1.56
C ALA A 5 -13.21 -2.58 -2.74
N ILE A 6 -12.33 -1.62 -2.46
CA ILE A 6 -11.73 -0.70 -3.41
C ILE A 6 -10.22 -0.91 -3.35
N PHE A 7 -9.62 -1.16 -4.50
CA PHE A 7 -8.18 -1.24 -4.68
C PHE A 7 -7.71 -0.01 -5.42
N THR A 8 -6.62 0.58 -4.97
CA THR A 8 -6.10 1.81 -5.56
C THR A 8 -4.58 1.79 -5.60
N ASP A 9 -4.04 2.33 -6.69
CA ASP A 9 -2.65 2.74 -6.73
C ASP A 9 -2.44 4.09 -6.03
N LEU A 10 -1.19 4.47 -5.79
CA LEU A 10 -0.80 5.72 -5.12
C LEU A 10 -0.35 6.78 -6.12
N ASP A 11 0.87 6.68 -6.64
CA ASP A 11 1.49 7.69 -7.50
C ASP A 11 0.81 7.75 -8.87
N GLY A 12 0.33 8.92 -9.29
CA GLY A 12 -0.44 9.07 -10.52
C GLY A 12 -1.92 8.67 -10.41
N THR A 13 -2.36 8.12 -9.27
CA THR A 13 -3.76 7.74 -9.00
C THR A 13 -4.36 8.59 -7.88
N LEU A 14 -3.87 8.44 -6.65
CA LEU A 14 -4.32 9.25 -5.50
C LEU A 14 -3.43 10.46 -5.23
N ILE A 15 -2.15 10.35 -5.61
CA ILE A 15 -1.15 11.40 -5.51
C ILE A 15 -0.85 11.89 -6.93
N PRO A 16 -0.76 13.20 -7.19
CA PRO A 16 -0.34 13.69 -8.50
C PRO A 16 1.02 13.13 -8.93
N PRO A 17 1.26 12.92 -10.24
CA PRO A 17 2.58 12.51 -10.73
C PRO A 17 3.63 13.60 -10.44
N ASN A 18 4.91 13.20 -10.40
CA ASN A 18 6.07 14.09 -10.23
C ASN A 18 6.14 14.87 -8.90
N VAL A 19 5.38 14.47 -7.88
CA VAL A 19 5.50 15.02 -6.52
C VAL A 19 6.69 14.37 -5.82
N LYS A 20 7.49 15.16 -5.08
CA LYS A 20 8.56 14.61 -4.25
C LYS A 20 8.00 13.70 -3.18
N ARG A 21 8.73 12.66 -2.83
CA ARG A 21 8.27 11.63 -1.89
C ARG A 21 7.86 12.22 -0.53
N GLU A 22 8.56 13.24 -0.07
CA GLU A 22 8.35 13.90 1.22
C GLU A 22 7.09 14.78 1.22
N GLU A 23 6.78 15.37 0.06
CA GLU A 23 5.63 16.25 -0.16
C GLU A 23 4.35 15.46 -0.51
N ALA A 24 4.51 14.17 -0.89
CA ALA A 24 3.42 13.30 -1.25
C ALA A 24 2.39 13.19 -0.10
N SER A 25 1.15 13.51 -0.43
CA SER A 25 -0.01 13.52 0.47
C SER A 25 -1.30 13.39 -0.33
N LEU A 26 -2.37 12.96 0.33
CA LEU A 26 -3.72 13.03 -0.24
C LEU A 26 -4.22 14.47 -0.19
N THR A 27 -5.01 14.86 -1.19
CA THR A 27 -5.80 16.10 -1.04
C THR A 27 -6.84 15.92 0.08
N PRO A 28 -7.21 17.00 0.80
CA PRO A 28 -8.21 16.92 1.87
C PRO A 28 -9.56 16.34 1.40
N ARG A 29 -9.95 16.60 0.14
CA ARG A 29 -11.16 16.04 -0.46
C ARG A 29 -11.05 14.53 -0.65
N MET A 30 -9.91 14.05 -1.16
CA MET A 30 -9.67 12.63 -1.38
C MET A 30 -9.67 11.88 -0.05
N GLU A 31 -8.94 12.37 0.95
CA GLU A 31 -8.91 11.76 2.27
C GLU A 31 -10.31 11.65 2.90
N ARG A 32 -11.09 12.75 2.89
CA ARG A 32 -12.48 12.73 3.40
C ARG A 32 -13.35 11.71 2.67
N THR A 33 -13.20 11.61 1.36
CA THR A 33 -13.98 10.68 0.53
C THR A 33 -13.66 9.24 0.90
N LEU A 34 -12.37 8.88 0.93
CA LEU A 34 -11.95 7.51 1.24
C LEU A 34 -12.29 7.12 2.68
N ARG A 35 -12.10 8.03 3.65
CA ARG A 35 -12.55 7.80 5.03
C ARG A 35 -14.07 7.61 5.11
N GLY A 36 -14.84 8.42 4.40
CA GLY A 36 -16.30 8.27 4.32
C GLY A 36 -16.73 6.92 3.76
N LEU A 37 -15.98 6.36 2.81
CA LEU A 37 -16.21 4.99 2.31
C LEU A 37 -15.88 3.94 3.38
N THR A 38 -14.76 4.08 4.09
CA THR A 38 -14.43 3.14 5.19
C THR A 38 -15.49 3.15 6.29
N SER A 39 -16.04 4.32 6.65
CA SER A 39 -17.12 4.43 7.64
C SER A 39 -18.43 3.77 7.20
N LYS A 40 -18.63 3.58 5.89
CA LYS A 40 -19.78 2.86 5.31
C LYS A 40 -19.53 1.35 5.18
N GLY A 41 -18.38 0.85 5.64
CA GLY A 41 -18.04 -0.57 5.63
C GLY A 41 -17.20 -1.03 4.43
N PHE A 42 -16.90 -0.15 3.47
CA PHE A 42 -16.04 -0.51 2.33
C PHE A 42 -14.61 -0.76 2.79
N LYS A 43 -14.00 -1.83 2.28
CA LYS A 43 -12.58 -2.09 2.47
C LYS A 43 -11.77 -1.30 1.44
N ILE A 44 -10.63 -0.77 1.85
CA ILE A 44 -9.71 -0.05 0.97
C ILE A 44 -8.35 -0.73 1.04
N ALA A 45 -7.75 -1.01 -0.11
CA ALA A 45 -6.40 -1.55 -0.19
C ALA A 45 -5.54 -0.72 -1.14
N ALA A 46 -4.33 -0.39 -0.69
CA ALA A 46 -3.32 0.24 -1.55
C ALA A 46 -2.51 -0.83 -2.27
N VAL A 47 -2.29 -0.68 -3.58
CA VAL A 47 -1.41 -1.53 -4.38
C VAL A 47 -0.37 -0.63 -5.02
N THR A 48 0.90 -0.76 -4.66
CA THR A 48 1.92 0.21 -5.05
C THR A 48 3.30 -0.43 -5.17
N THR A 49 4.15 0.20 -5.98
CA THR A 49 5.59 -0.13 -6.07
C THR A 49 6.39 0.40 -4.87
N LYS A 50 5.82 1.32 -4.08
CA LYS A 50 6.47 1.88 -2.88
C LYS A 50 6.51 0.89 -1.72
N ASP A 51 7.41 1.12 -0.78
CA ASP A 51 7.47 0.37 0.48
C ASP A 51 6.29 0.68 1.41
N TYR A 52 6.11 -0.19 2.41
CA TYR A 52 5.05 -0.07 3.39
C TYR A 52 5.07 1.25 4.16
N ARG A 53 6.24 1.75 4.57
CA ARG A 53 6.34 2.96 5.39
C ARG A 53 5.77 4.17 4.64
N PHE A 54 5.99 4.23 3.32
CA PHE A 54 5.36 5.25 2.48
C PHE A 54 3.87 5.02 2.35
N ALA A 55 3.45 3.81 1.96
CA ALA A 55 2.05 3.52 1.67
C ALA A 55 1.15 3.71 2.89
N SER A 56 1.60 3.28 4.08
CA SER A 56 0.87 3.43 5.34
C SER A 56 0.82 4.88 5.83
N ARG A 57 1.81 5.71 5.45
CA ARG A 57 1.77 7.16 5.74
C ARG A 57 0.72 7.88 4.87
N ILE A 58 0.62 7.52 3.59
CA ILE A 58 -0.35 8.13 2.66
C ILE A 58 -1.78 7.68 2.95
N LEU A 59 -1.97 6.38 3.19
CA LEU A 59 -3.28 5.77 3.48
C LEU A 59 -3.26 5.06 4.85
N PRO A 60 -3.21 5.78 5.98
CA PRO A 60 -3.12 5.17 7.31
C PRO A 60 -4.38 4.44 7.75
N PHE A 61 -5.50 4.63 7.03
CA PHE A 61 -6.81 4.03 7.29
C PHE A 61 -7.17 2.90 6.32
N ALA A 62 -6.24 2.50 5.43
CA ALA A 62 -6.47 1.36 4.56
C ALA A 62 -6.55 0.05 5.37
N HIS A 63 -7.23 -0.94 4.79
CA HIS A 63 -7.37 -2.28 5.35
C HIS A 63 -6.22 -3.21 4.90
N ALA A 64 -5.54 -2.88 3.79
CA ALA A 64 -4.36 -3.59 3.33
C ALA A 64 -3.43 -2.69 2.51
N TRP A 65 -2.15 -3.06 2.47
CA TRP A 65 -1.11 -2.44 1.64
C TRP A 65 -0.31 -3.55 0.97
N ALA A 66 -0.47 -3.68 -0.35
CA ALA A 66 0.38 -4.46 -1.22
C ALA A 66 1.50 -3.56 -1.75
N THR A 67 2.69 -3.70 -1.16
CA THR A 67 3.85 -2.83 -1.34
C THR A 67 4.95 -3.55 -2.12
N VAL A 68 5.93 -2.79 -2.61
CA VAL A 68 7.05 -3.31 -3.42
C VAL A 68 6.53 -4.13 -4.61
N GLY A 69 5.50 -3.62 -5.29
CA GLY A 69 4.88 -4.30 -6.43
C GLY A 69 4.12 -5.58 -6.05
N GLY A 70 3.63 -5.67 -4.81
CA GLY A 70 2.91 -6.84 -4.29
C GLY A 70 3.80 -7.94 -3.72
N LEU A 71 5.11 -7.72 -3.64
CA LEU A 71 6.04 -8.65 -2.99
C LEU A 71 5.89 -8.67 -1.46
N GLU A 72 5.37 -7.60 -0.88
CA GLU A 72 4.98 -7.53 0.52
C GLU A 72 3.50 -7.12 0.61
N ILE A 73 2.72 -7.83 1.42
CA ILE A 73 1.34 -7.48 1.73
C ILE A 73 1.22 -7.40 3.25
N LYS A 74 0.72 -6.27 3.75
CA LYS A 74 0.32 -6.10 5.15
C LYS A 74 -1.16 -5.76 5.24
N THR A 75 -1.85 -6.32 6.22
CA THR A 75 -3.25 -6.02 6.51
C THR A 75 -3.38 -5.27 7.82
N LEU A 76 -4.49 -4.55 7.99
CA LEU A 76 -4.76 -3.74 9.19
C LEU A 76 -4.76 -4.56 10.48
N ASP A 77 -5.15 -5.83 10.41
CA ASP A 77 -5.12 -6.77 11.55
C ASP A 77 -3.71 -7.31 11.87
N GLY A 78 -2.68 -6.78 11.23
CA GLY A 78 -1.28 -7.10 11.50
C GLY A 78 -0.74 -8.30 10.74
N ARG A 79 -1.54 -9.01 9.92
CA ARG A 79 -1.00 -10.09 9.08
C ARG A 79 -0.05 -9.52 8.04
N ARG A 80 1.05 -10.25 7.81
CA ARG A 80 2.08 -9.91 6.83
C ARG A 80 2.37 -11.13 5.97
N LYS A 81 2.29 -10.97 4.65
CA LYS A 81 2.70 -11.96 3.67
C LYS A 81 3.83 -11.37 2.84
N ILE A 82 4.92 -12.11 2.70
CA ILE A 82 6.03 -11.75 1.82
C ILE A 82 6.12 -12.86 0.77
N HIS A 83 6.27 -12.47 -0.49
CA HIS A 83 6.40 -13.43 -1.58
C HIS A 83 7.69 -14.25 -1.41
N GLN A 84 7.60 -15.57 -1.58
CA GLN A 84 8.70 -16.52 -1.32
C GLN A 84 9.99 -16.18 -2.11
N ARG A 85 9.86 -15.71 -3.36
CA ARG A 85 11.01 -15.22 -4.15
C ARG A 85 11.87 -14.18 -3.43
N VAL A 86 11.28 -13.29 -2.64
CA VAL A 86 12.05 -12.29 -1.86
C VAL A 86 12.93 -12.99 -0.83
N PHE A 87 12.45 -14.06 -0.18
CA PHE A 87 13.26 -14.85 0.73
C PHE A 87 14.36 -15.60 0.00
N GLU A 88 14.05 -16.23 -1.13
CA GLU A 88 15.03 -16.98 -1.93
C GLU A 88 16.17 -16.08 -2.41
N GLU A 89 15.85 -14.90 -2.95
CA GLU A 89 16.84 -13.90 -3.38
C GLU A 89 17.65 -13.35 -2.21
N GLN A 90 17.02 -13.04 -1.06
CA GLN A 90 17.75 -12.59 0.13
C GLN A 90 18.70 -13.66 0.66
N THR A 91 18.29 -14.93 0.68
CA THR A 91 19.14 -16.04 1.09
C THR A 91 20.30 -16.25 0.12
N ALA A 92 20.05 -16.16 -1.19
CA ALA A 92 21.09 -16.24 -2.21
C ALA A 92 22.11 -15.10 -2.08
N LEU A 93 21.64 -13.86 -1.89
CA LEU A 93 22.49 -12.69 -1.73
C LEU A 93 23.37 -12.81 -0.48
N LYS A 94 22.81 -13.24 0.65
CA LYS A 94 23.57 -13.47 1.90
C LYS A 94 24.64 -14.55 1.74
N LYS A 95 24.37 -15.61 0.97
CA LYS A 95 25.36 -16.65 0.68
C LYS A 95 26.48 -16.19 -0.25
N ALA A 96 26.20 -15.28 -1.19
CA ALA A 96 27.19 -14.75 -2.11
C ALA A 96 28.12 -13.70 -1.48
N LEU A 97 27.73 -13.14 -0.33
CA LEU A 97 28.46 -12.12 0.41
C LEU A 97 29.24 -12.69 1.63
N LEU A 98 29.22 -14.02 1.81
CA LEU A 98 29.98 -14.79 2.80
C LEU A 98 31.00 -15.67 2.08
#